data_AF-A0A6L5G128-F1
#
_entry.id   AF-A0A6L5G128-F1
#
_cell.length_a   1.000
_cell.length_b   1.000
_cell.length_c   1.000
_cell.angle_alpha   90.00
_cell.angle_beta   90.00
_cell.angle_gamma   90.00
#
_symmetry.space_group_name_H-M   'P 1'
#
loop_
_entity.id
_entity.type
_entity.pdbx_description
1 polymer ?
#
loop_
_entity_poly.entity_id
_entity_poly.type
_entity_poly.pdbx_seq_one_letter_code
_entity_poly.pdbx_strand_id
1 'polypeptide(L)'
;MQQRRTSLLIPLATAAGLAFIAGVMLVATQANSDPVGRHYDAYNRVLTGDLILLLVCSVWIAREIKHRSLAGTTATRAIAGGFGLMVAGNVVEFWGALVTGSETEKTAARLGHEDAFWGSGVGWILFLLGSVVATVALIIVARAAGRWGATSSQRWAIGAAGVMQAAASALWAAAPIAAAIPAAAFAFGWLSLATAVQRADEHATTQVGSSAATTARA
;
A
#
# COMPACT_ATOMS: atom_id res chain seq x y z
N MET A 1 27.33 6.60 -2.53
CA MET A 1 26.20 5.84 -3.12
C MET A 1 24.89 6.00 -2.33
N GLN A 2 24.91 6.17 -1.00
CA GLN A 2 23.71 6.25 -0.16
C GLN A 2 22.76 7.41 -0.53
N GLN A 3 23.32 8.58 -0.88
CA GLN A 3 22.55 9.78 -1.26
C GLN A 3 21.73 9.64 -2.56
N ARG A 4 22.13 8.75 -3.49
CA ARG A 4 21.34 8.46 -4.72
C ARG A 4 20.18 7.49 -4.48
N ARG A 5 20.21 6.71 -3.39
CA ARG A 5 19.15 5.74 -3.08
C ARG A 5 17.94 6.44 -2.46
N THR A 6 18.17 7.39 -1.56
CA THR A 6 17.10 8.17 -0.92
C THR A 6 16.34 9.07 -1.91
N SER A 7 16.96 9.50 -3.00
CA SER A 7 16.30 10.38 -3.99
C SER A 7 15.16 9.72 -4.76
N LEU A 8 15.08 8.39 -4.80
CA LEU A 8 14.05 7.67 -5.55
C LEU A 8 12.83 7.27 -4.71
N LEU A 9 12.92 7.39 -3.38
CA LEU A 9 11.85 6.96 -2.49
C LEU A 9 10.56 7.78 -2.68
N ILE A 10 10.69 9.11 -2.79
CA ILE A 10 9.54 10.01 -2.98
C ILE A 10 8.88 9.80 -4.35
N PRO A 11 9.62 9.80 -5.48
CA PRO A 11 9.03 9.46 -6.78
C PRO A 11 8.29 8.11 -6.76
N LEU A 12 8.88 7.09 -6.13
CA LEU A 12 8.25 5.77 -6.04
C LEU A 12 6.98 5.79 -5.18
N ALA A 13 7.01 6.46 -4.03
CA ALA A 13 5.83 6.58 -3.16
C ALA A 13 4.69 7.35 -3.84
N THR A 14 5.02 8.42 -4.56
CA THR A 14 4.06 9.16 -5.39
C THR A 14 3.47 8.28 -6.48
N ALA A 15 4.30 7.57 -7.23
CA ALA A 15 3.84 6.67 -8.28
C ALA A 15 2.93 5.56 -7.72
N ALA A 16 3.31 4.92 -6.61
CA ALA A 16 2.50 3.89 -5.97
C ALA A 16 1.17 4.43 -5.43
N GLY A 17 1.16 5.64 -4.84
CA GLY A 17 -0.06 6.29 -4.36
C GLY A 17 -1.02 6.66 -5.50
N LEU A 18 -0.50 7.23 -6.59
CA LEU A 18 -1.29 7.57 -7.77
C LEU A 18 -1.83 6.32 -8.48
N ALA A 19 -1.00 5.28 -8.61
CA ALA A 19 -1.39 4.00 -9.16
C ALA A 19 -2.53 3.39 -8.34
N PHE A 20 -2.43 3.39 -7.01
CA PHE A 20 -3.50 2.90 -6.14
C PHE A 20 -4.82 3.67 -6.32
N ILE A 21 -4.77 5.01 -6.42
CA ILE A 21 -5.97 5.81 -6.70
C ILE A 21 -6.59 5.38 -8.04
N ALA A 22 -5.78 5.26 -9.10
CA ALA A 22 -6.24 4.86 -10.41
C ALA A 22 -6.86 3.46 -10.40
N GLY A 23 -6.19 2.48 -9.79
CA GLY A 23 -6.69 1.11 -9.66
C GLY A 23 -8.02 1.03 -8.91
N VAL A 24 -8.12 1.70 -7.76
CA VAL A 24 -9.38 1.77 -6.99
C VAL A 24 -10.51 2.37 -7.84
N MET A 25 -10.23 3.46 -8.57
CA MET A 25 -11.23 4.11 -9.42
C MET A 25 -11.67 3.24 -10.61
N LEU A 26 -10.74 2.51 -11.23
CA LEU A 26 -11.05 1.58 -12.32
C LEU A 26 -11.99 0.46 -11.83
N VAL A 27 -11.64 -0.19 -10.71
CA VAL A 27 -12.45 -1.24 -10.09
C VAL A 27 -13.83 -0.69 -9.69
N ALA A 28 -13.85 0.48 -9.05
CA ALA A 28 -15.09 1.02 -8.52
C ALA A 28 -16.07 1.50 -9.59
N THR A 29 -15.55 2.10 -10.67
CA THR A 29 -16.40 2.54 -11.80
C THR A 29 -17.14 1.35 -12.39
N GLN A 30 -16.46 0.20 -12.57
CA GLN A 30 -17.10 -0.99 -13.15
C GLN A 30 -18.04 -1.70 -12.20
N ALA A 31 -17.76 -1.70 -10.90
CA ALA A 31 -18.68 -2.25 -9.92
C ALA A 31 -20.08 -1.62 -10.01
N ASN A 32 -20.17 -0.37 -10.47
CA ASN A 32 -21.41 0.37 -10.62
C ASN A 32 -22.04 0.30 -12.03
N SER A 33 -21.25 0.02 -13.08
CA SER A 33 -21.71 0.17 -14.47
C SER A 33 -21.67 -1.10 -15.34
N ASP A 34 -21.04 -2.20 -14.89
CA ASP A 34 -20.91 -3.43 -15.69
C ASP A 34 -21.72 -4.60 -15.10
N PRO A 35 -22.89 -4.95 -15.69
CA PRO A 35 -23.70 -6.08 -15.25
C PRO A 35 -23.07 -7.45 -15.57
N VAL A 36 -22.04 -7.51 -16.43
CA VAL A 36 -21.47 -8.75 -16.97
C VAL A 36 -20.15 -9.14 -16.27
N GLY A 37 -19.55 -8.24 -15.49
CA GLY A 37 -18.39 -8.52 -14.62
C GLY A 37 -17.02 -8.67 -15.32
N ARG A 38 -16.96 -8.75 -16.65
CA ARG A 38 -15.68 -8.97 -17.38
C ARG A 38 -14.66 -7.85 -17.18
N HIS A 39 -15.10 -6.59 -17.13
CA HIS A 39 -14.18 -5.47 -16.89
C HIS A 39 -13.77 -5.38 -15.41
N TYR A 40 -14.63 -5.84 -14.50
CA TYR A 40 -14.32 -5.91 -13.07
C TYR A 40 -13.11 -6.81 -12.82
N ASP A 41 -13.07 -8.01 -13.39
CA ASP A 41 -11.94 -8.93 -13.22
C ASP A 41 -10.67 -8.41 -13.91
N ALA A 42 -10.81 -7.78 -15.08
CA ALA A 42 -9.67 -7.18 -15.78
C ALA A 42 -9.02 -6.03 -14.98
N TYR A 43 -9.83 -5.16 -14.35
CA TYR A 43 -9.30 -4.06 -13.55
C TYR A 43 -8.76 -4.51 -12.20
N ASN A 44 -9.31 -5.56 -11.59
CA ASN A 44 -8.66 -6.17 -10.44
C ASN A 44 -7.30 -6.79 -10.84
N ARG A 45 -7.14 -7.36 -12.04
CA ARG A 45 -5.80 -7.78 -12.52
C ARG A 45 -4.83 -6.61 -12.68
N VAL A 46 -5.28 -5.46 -13.14
CA VAL A 46 -4.47 -4.22 -13.20
C VAL A 46 -4.07 -3.76 -11.80
N LEU A 47 -5.00 -3.79 -10.85
CA LEU A 47 -4.75 -3.47 -9.44
C LEU A 47 -3.63 -4.33 -8.82
N THR A 48 -3.43 -5.57 -9.27
CA THR A 48 -2.27 -6.37 -8.85
C THR A 48 -0.95 -5.62 -9.08
N GLY A 49 -0.82 -4.92 -10.20
CA GLY A 49 0.35 -4.08 -10.50
C GLY A 49 0.53 -2.94 -9.49
N ASP A 50 -0.55 -2.27 -9.13
CA ASP A 50 -0.54 -1.17 -8.15
C ASP A 50 -0.12 -1.68 -6.76
N LEU A 51 -0.63 -2.85 -6.36
CA LEU A 51 -0.27 -3.52 -5.11
C LEU A 51 1.20 -3.97 -5.10
N ILE A 52 1.74 -4.42 -6.24
CA ILE A 52 3.17 -4.73 -6.38
C ILE A 52 4.01 -3.45 -6.21
N LEU A 53 3.60 -2.31 -6.76
CA LEU A 53 4.29 -1.04 -6.55
C LEU A 53 4.29 -0.63 -5.08
N LEU A 54 3.15 -0.75 -4.38
CA LEU A 54 3.05 -0.52 -2.94
C LEU A 54 3.94 -1.47 -2.14
N LEU A 55 3.98 -2.76 -2.51
CA LEU A 55 4.85 -3.76 -1.90
C LEU A 55 6.33 -3.38 -2.07
N VAL A 56 6.77 -3.11 -3.29
CA VAL A 56 8.16 -2.70 -3.59
C VAL A 56 8.53 -1.44 -2.81
N CYS A 57 7.65 -0.44 -2.79
CA CYS A 57 7.84 0.79 -2.02
C CYS A 57 7.95 0.50 -0.51
N SER A 58 7.10 -0.37 0.05
CA SER A 58 7.13 -0.73 1.47
C SER A 58 8.42 -1.47 1.85
N VAL A 59 8.92 -2.36 0.99
CA VAL A 59 10.20 -3.06 1.17
C VAL A 59 11.35 -2.07 1.15
N TRP A 60 11.31 -1.07 0.27
CA TRP A 60 12.30 0.01 0.25
C TRP A 60 12.27 0.80 1.55
N ILE A 61 11.09 1.28 1.97
CA ILE A 61 10.91 1.99 3.24
C ILE A 61 11.49 1.19 4.42
N ALA A 62 11.19 -0.11 4.49
CA ALA A 62 11.69 -0.98 5.55
C ALA A 62 13.24 -1.09 5.57
N ARG A 63 13.89 -1.05 4.40
CA ARG A 63 15.35 -1.04 4.29
C ARG A 63 15.96 0.25 4.83
N GLU A 64 15.36 1.40 4.54
CA GLU A 64 15.86 2.70 5.04
C GLU A 64 15.66 2.86 6.56
N ILE A 65 14.63 2.25 7.13
CA ILE A 65 14.34 2.33 8.58
C ILE A 65 15.20 1.38 9.41
N LYS A 66 15.73 0.32 8.81
CA LYS A 66 16.43 -0.79 9.48
C LYS A 66 17.44 -0.33 10.53
N HIS A 67 18.18 0.74 10.23
CA HIS A 67 19.28 1.23 11.06
C HIS A 67 18.85 2.20 12.18
N ARG A 68 17.56 2.55 12.25
CA ARG A 68 17.07 3.64 13.12
C ARG A 68 16.13 3.16 14.21
N SER A 69 15.28 2.18 13.90
CA SER A 69 14.23 1.74 14.80
C SER A 69 13.86 0.30 14.50
N LEU A 70 14.17 -0.60 15.44
CA LEU A 70 13.75 -2.00 15.34
C LEU A 70 12.23 -2.09 15.24
N ALA A 71 11.51 -1.34 16.07
CA ALA A 71 10.05 -1.28 16.04
C ALA A 71 9.50 -0.76 14.70
N GLY A 72 10.10 0.31 14.15
CA GLY A 72 9.72 0.84 12.84
C GLY A 72 10.01 -0.15 11.71
N THR A 73 11.11 -0.90 11.81
CA THR A 73 11.49 -1.93 10.84
C THR A 73 10.52 -3.11 10.86
N THR A 74 10.19 -3.61 12.04
CA THR A 74 9.22 -4.71 12.20
C THR A 74 7.85 -4.28 11.68
N ALA A 75 7.40 -3.07 12.03
CA ALA A 75 6.11 -2.58 11.56
C ALA A 75 6.08 -2.35 10.05
N THR A 76 7.13 -1.81 9.43
CA THR A 76 7.19 -1.66 7.96
C THR A 76 7.35 -2.97 7.20
N ARG A 77 8.03 -3.96 7.78
CA ARG A 77 8.00 -5.35 7.27
C ARG A 77 6.60 -5.95 7.36
N ALA A 78 5.84 -5.65 8.42
CA ALA A 78 4.45 -6.07 8.51
C ALA A 78 3.58 -5.38 7.44
N ILE A 79 3.81 -4.11 7.11
CA ILE A 79 3.18 -3.45 5.94
C ILE A 79 3.48 -4.22 4.66
N ALA A 80 4.76 -4.54 4.41
CA ALA A 80 5.16 -5.32 3.25
C ALA A 80 4.51 -6.72 3.23
N GLY A 81 4.41 -7.38 4.39
CA GLY A 81 3.68 -8.65 4.52
C GLY A 81 2.20 -8.50 4.19
N GLY A 82 1.56 -7.43 4.66
CA GLY A 82 0.16 -7.11 4.36
C GLY A 82 -0.07 -6.90 2.87
N PHE A 83 0.73 -6.05 2.22
CA PHE A 83 0.64 -5.86 0.76
C PHE A 83 1.01 -7.13 -0.01
N GLY A 84 1.96 -7.94 0.48
CA GLY A 84 2.28 -9.24 -0.11
C GLY A 84 1.10 -10.21 -0.07
N LEU A 85 0.36 -10.26 1.04
CA LEU A 85 -0.88 -11.04 1.15
C LEU A 85 -1.98 -10.49 0.24
N MET A 86 -2.10 -9.16 0.10
CA MET A 86 -3.03 -8.55 -0.85
C MET A 86 -2.70 -8.93 -2.29
N VAL A 87 -1.42 -8.85 -2.70
CA VAL A 87 -0.97 -9.31 -4.02
C VAL A 87 -1.29 -10.78 -4.22
N ALA A 88 -0.95 -11.64 -3.25
CA ALA A 88 -1.21 -13.08 -3.35
C ALA A 88 -2.70 -13.37 -3.47
N GLY A 89 -3.54 -12.73 -2.67
CA GLY A 89 -5.00 -12.88 -2.74
C GLY A 89 -5.56 -12.47 -4.10
N ASN A 90 -5.13 -11.32 -4.61
CA ASN A 90 -5.58 -10.80 -5.90
C ASN A 90 -5.08 -11.65 -7.09
N VAL A 91 -3.87 -12.20 -7.01
CA VAL A 91 -3.34 -13.17 -7.99
C VAL A 91 -4.16 -14.47 -7.96
N VAL A 92 -4.38 -15.03 -6.77
CA VAL A 92 -5.17 -16.27 -6.63
C VAL A 92 -6.58 -16.06 -7.20
N GLU A 93 -7.28 -14.99 -6.82
CA GLU A 93 -8.66 -14.73 -7.24
C GLU A 93 -8.77 -14.44 -8.74
N PHE A 94 -8.08 -13.42 -9.25
CA PHE A 94 -8.36 -12.89 -10.60
C PHE A 94 -7.44 -13.41 -11.70
N TRP A 95 -6.21 -13.78 -11.36
CA TRP A 95 -5.28 -14.40 -12.32
C TRP A 95 -5.45 -15.92 -12.32
N GLY A 96 -5.76 -16.54 -11.18
CA GLY A 96 -6.12 -17.95 -11.10
C GLY A 96 -7.34 -18.28 -11.96
N ALA A 97 -8.43 -17.51 -11.79
CA ALA A 97 -9.63 -17.64 -12.62
C ALA A 97 -9.33 -17.53 -14.13
N LEU A 98 -8.49 -16.57 -14.53
CA LEU A 98 -8.06 -16.40 -15.92
C LEU A 98 -7.32 -17.63 -16.46
N VAL A 99 -6.40 -18.20 -15.67
CA VAL A 99 -5.60 -19.37 -16.07
C VAL A 99 -6.46 -20.63 -16.18
N THR A 100 -7.45 -20.79 -15.30
CA THR A 100 -8.35 -21.96 -15.33
C THR A 100 -9.50 -21.82 -16.33
N GLY A 101 -9.66 -20.65 -16.96
CA GLY A 101 -10.79 -20.36 -17.84
C GLY A 101 -12.14 -20.32 -17.11
N SER A 102 -12.11 -20.10 -15.80
CA SER A 102 -13.30 -20.05 -14.93
C SER A 102 -13.58 -18.60 -14.53
N GLU A 103 -14.82 -18.31 -14.12
CA GLU A 103 -15.18 -16.96 -13.64
C GLU A 103 -14.92 -16.83 -12.13
N THR A 104 -14.64 -15.61 -11.66
CA THR A 104 -14.59 -15.31 -10.22
C THR A 104 -16.00 -15.46 -9.60
N GLU A 105 -16.10 -15.63 -8.29
CA GLU A 105 -17.38 -15.85 -7.59
C GLU A 105 -18.38 -14.72 -7.86
N LYS A 106 -17.92 -13.46 -7.82
CA LYS A 106 -18.76 -12.30 -8.13
C LYS A 106 -19.21 -12.25 -9.59
N THR A 107 -18.33 -12.61 -10.53
CA THR A 107 -18.65 -12.62 -11.96
C THR A 107 -19.61 -13.77 -12.29
N ALA A 108 -19.35 -14.97 -11.79
CA ALA A 108 -20.23 -16.13 -11.94
C ALA A 108 -21.65 -15.84 -11.42
N ALA A 109 -21.77 -15.25 -10.23
CA ALA A 109 -23.05 -14.87 -9.65
C ALA A 109 -23.82 -13.85 -10.51
N ARG A 110 -23.13 -12.89 -11.13
CA ARG A 110 -23.75 -11.90 -12.04
C ARG A 110 -24.22 -12.52 -13.36
N LEU A 111 -23.49 -13.51 -13.86
CA LEU A 111 -23.80 -14.22 -15.10
C LEU A 111 -24.82 -15.35 -14.91
N GLY A 112 -25.18 -15.67 -13.67
CA GLY A 112 -26.04 -16.81 -13.36
C GLY A 112 -25.37 -18.16 -13.62
N HIS A 113 -24.04 -18.22 -13.57
CA HIS A 113 -23.30 -19.47 -13.64
C HIS A 113 -23.21 -20.10 -12.25
N GLU A 114 -23.47 -21.41 -12.16
CA GLU A 114 -23.41 -22.15 -10.89
C GLU A 114 -21.97 -22.47 -10.47
N ASP A 115 -21.06 -22.60 -11.45
CA ASP A 115 -19.66 -22.95 -11.22
C ASP A 115 -18.77 -21.69 -11.18
N ALA A 116 -18.30 -21.35 -9.98
CA ALA A 116 -17.27 -20.33 -9.77
C ALA A 116 -15.90 -20.97 -9.52
N PHE A 117 -14.84 -20.23 -9.85
CA PHE A 117 -13.49 -20.63 -9.46
C PHE A 117 -13.37 -20.69 -7.93
N TRP A 118 -13.14 -21.89 -7.39
CA TRP A 118 -13.03 -22.13 -5.93
C TRP A 118 -11.99 -21.24 -5.24
N GLY A 119 -10.92 -20.86 -5.96
CA GLY A 119 -9.87 -19.99 -5.44
C GLY A 119 -10.32 -18.54 -5.29
N SER A 120 -11.47 -18.13 -5.82
CA SER A 120 -11.99 -16.77 -5.69
C SER A 120 -12.18 -16.37 -4.24
N GLY A 121 -12.90 -17.18 -3.46
CA GLY A 121 -13.14 -16.92 -2.03
C GLY A 121 -11.84 -16.96 -1.20
N VAL A 122 -10.92 -17.88 -1.52
CA VAL A 122 -9.61 -17.96 -0.86
C VAL A 122 -8.78 -16.71 -1.13
N GLY A 123 -8.73 -16.27 -2.39
CA GLY A 123 -8.02 -15.06 -2.79
C GLY A 123 -8.59 -13.81 -2.11
N TRP A 124 -9.92 -13.69 -2.05
CA TRP A 124 -10.58 -12.58 -1.36
C TRP A 124 -10.26 -12.54 0.15
N ILE A 125 -10.27 -13.69 0.83
CA ILE A 125 -9.90 -13.77 2.26
C ILE A 125 -8.45 -13.35 2.48
N LEU A 126 -7.51 -13.84 1.65
CA LEU A 126 -6.10 -13.44 1.72
C LEU A 126 -5.93 -11.93 1.52
N PHE A 127 -6.69 -11.35 0.59
CA PHE A 127 -6.70 -9.92 0.34
C PHE A 127 -7.16 -9.13 1.57
N LEU A 128 -8.26 -9.55 2.21
CA LEU A 128 -8.76 -8.91 3.43
C LEU A 128 -7.78 -9.01 4.59
N LEU A 129 -7.21 -10.20 4.82
CA LEU A 129 -6.21 -10.39 5.86
C LEU A 129 -4.99 -9.50 5.63
N GLY A 130 -4.51 -9.41 4.38
CA GLY A 130 -3.43 -8.51 4.01
C GLY A 130 -3.75 -7.04 4.27
N SER A 131 -4.97 -6.61 3.93
CA SER A 131 -5.47 -5.25 4.19
C SER A 131 -5.51 -4.92 5.68
N VAL A 132 -6.01 -5.83 6.52
CA VAL A 132 -6.02 -5.67 7.99
C VAL A 132 -4.60 -5.57 8.54
N VAL A 133 -3.69 -6.45 8.09
CA VAL A 133 -2.28 -6.44 8.51
C VAL A 133 -1.62 -5.12 8.13
N ALA A 134 -1.78 -4.65 6.89
CA ALA A 134 -1.23 -3.39 6.42
C ALA A 134 -1.78 -2.19 7.21
N THR A 135 -3.08 -2.18 7.49
CA THR A 135 -3.76 -1.15 8.29
C THR A 135 -3.19 -1.06 9.71
N VAL A 136 -3.15 -2.17 10.42
CA VAL A 136 -2.61 -2.22 11.80
C VAL A 136 -1.14 -1.82 11.81
N ALA A 137 -0.37 -2.30 10.83
CA ALA A 137 1.04 -1.99 10.72
C ALA A 137 1.28 -0.48 10.47
N LEU A 138 0.49 0.18 9.63
CA LEU A 138 0.56 1.64 9.41
C LEU A 138 0.28 2.42 10.70
N ILE A 139 -0.71 2.00 11.49
CA ILE A 139 -1.02 2.62 12.80
C ILE A 139 0.16 2.46 13.77
N ILE A 140 0.81 1.29 13.78
CA ILE A 140 2.00 1.05 14.61
C ILE A 140 3.18 1.91 14.12
N VAL A 141 3.41 1.99 12.81
CA VAL A 141 4.44 2.86 12.21
C VAL A 141 4.21 4.31 12.59
N ALA A 142 2.99 4.82 12.54
CA ALA A 142 2.64 6.18 12.95
C ALA A 142 3.01 6.49 14.41
N ARG A 143 2.86 5.52 15.31
CA ARG A 143 3.31 5.66 16.70
C ARG A 143 4.84 5.68 16.80
N ALA A 144 5.50 4.78 16.08
CA ALA A 144 6.96 4.69 16.06
C ALA A 144 7.64 5.87 15.35
N ALA A 145 6.97 6.50 14.38
CA ALA A 145 7.40 7.63 13.54
C ALA A 145 8.03 8.80 14.32
N GLY A 146 7.53 9.09 15.54
CA GLY A 146 8.10 10.14 16.38
C GLY A 146 9.54 9.88 16.82
N ARG A 147 9.97 8.62 16.94
CA ARG A 147 11.33 8.25 17.41
C ARG A 147 12.45 8.57 16.41
N TRP A 148 12.08 8.90 15.18
CA TRP A 148 13.00 9.15 14.08
C TRP A 148 12.63 10.47 13.38
N GLY A 149 12.00 11.39 14.13
CA GLY A 149 11.86 12.79 13.71
C GLY A 149 10.60 13.15 12.92
N ALA A 150 9.63 12.25 12.80
CA ALA A 150 8.35 12.61 12.16
C ALA A 150 7.54 13.61 13.01
N THR A 151 6.96 14.62 12.37
CA THR A 151 6.10 15.61 13.04
C THR A 151 4.78 14.98 13.49
N SER A 152 4.08 15.63 14.43
CA SER A 152 2.75 15.18 14.87
C SER A 152 1.75 15.06 13.71
N SER A 153 1.78 15.99 12.75
CA SER A 153 0.91 15.96 11.56
C SER A 153 1.23 14.77 10.65
N GLN A 154 2.50 14.47 10.41
CA GLN A 154 2.90 13.30 9.62
C GLN A 154 2.46 12.00 10.30
N ARG A 155 2.60 11.90 11.61
CA ARG A 155 2.17 10.72 12.38
C ARG A 155 0.67 10.48 12.22
N TRP A 156 -0.15 11.52 12.37
CA TRP A 156 -1.58 11.41 12.14
C TRP A 156 -1.93 11.02 10.71
N ALA A 157 -1.28 11.63 9.71
CA ALA A 157 -1.48 11.28 8.31
C ALA A 157 -1.14 9.81 8.00
N ILE A 158 -0.03 9.30 8.53
CA ILE A 158 0.39 7.89 8.37
C ILE A 158 -0.61 6.94 9.02
N GLY A 159 -1.07 7.25 10.24
CA GLY A 159 -2.05 6.42 10.95
C GLY A 159 -3.40 6.41 10.25
N ALA A 160 -3.86 7.58 9.79
CA ALA A 160 -5.07 7.71 9.00
C ALA A 160 -4.97 6.96 7.66
N ALA A 161 -3.78 6.91 7.04
CA ALA A 161 -3.56 6.17 5.80
C ALA A 161 -3.99 4.70 5.91
N GLY A 162 -3.69 4.04 7.02
CA GLY A 162 -4.10 2.66 7.24
C GLY A 162 -5.63 2.50 7.20
N VAL A 163 -6.35 3.33 7.95
CA VAL A 163 -7.82 3.31 7.97
C VAL A 163 -8.39 3.63 6.59
N MET A 164 -7.80 4.59 5.90
CA MET A 164 -8.23 5.01 4.56
C MET A 164 -7.96 3.93 3.49
N GLN A 165 -6.88 3.16 3.61
CA GLN A 165 -6.64 2.01 2.73
C GLN A 165 -7.70 0.92 2.90
N ALA A 166 -8.02 0.57 4.15
CA ALA A 166 -9.10 -0.37 4.44
C ALA A 166 -10.45 0.15 3.93
N ALA A 167 -10.76 1.43 4.17
CA ALA A 167 -11.99 2.07 3.71
C ALA A 167 -12.09 2.08 2.17
N ALA A 168 -11.01 2.43 1.46
CA ALA A 168 -10.97 2.39 0.00
C ALA A 168 -11.23 0.96 -0.53
N SER A 169 -10.62 -0.04 0.10
CA SER A 169 -10.77 -1.46 -0.27
C SER A 169 -12.17 -2.00 0.04
N ALA A 170 -12.86 -1.45 1.05
CA ALA A 170 -14.23 -1.86 1.38
C ALA A 170 -15.27 -1.16 0.48
N LEU A 171 -15.07 0.14 0.22
CA LEU A 171 -16.06 0.99 -0.45
C LEU A 171 -16.00 0.92 -1.97
N TRP A 172 -14.93 0.36 -2.56
CA TRP A 172 -14.78 0.30 -4.01
C TRP A 172 -15.91 -0.45 -4.74
N ALA A 173 -16.64 -1.34 -4.08
CA ALA A 173 -17.74 -2.07 -4.68
C ALA A 173 -19.09 -1.34 -4.50
N ALA A 174 -19.13 -0.29 -3.67
CA ALA A 174 -20.36 0.41 -3.28
C ALA A 174 -20.56 1.71 -4.06
N ALA A 175 -19.52 2.56 -4.17
CA ALA A 175 -19.61 3.80 -4.95
C ALA A 175 -18.22 4.34 -5.32
N PRO A 176 -17.96 4.70 -6.60
CA PRO A 176 -16.68 5.25 -7.04
C PRO A 176 -16.23 6.47 -6.25
N ILE A 177 -17.14 7.43 -6.02
CA ILE A 177 -16.83 8.66 -5.27
C ILE A 177 -16.49 8.34 -3.81
N ALA A 178 -17.21 7.39 -3.20
CA ALA A 178 -16.98 6.99 -1.82
C ALA A 178 -15.63 6.27 -1.64
N ALA A 179 -15.11 5.62 -2.69
CA ALA A 179 -13.80 4.99 -2.69
C ALA A 179 -12.65 5.94 -3.06
N ALA A 180 -12.92 6.98 -3.88
CA ALA A 180 -11.94 7.96 -4.32
C ALA A 180 -11.31 8.75 -3.16
N ILE A 181 -12.15 9.26 -2.25
CA ILE A 181 -11.73 10.07 -1.10
C ILE A 181 -10.76 9.29 -0.19
N PRO A 182 -11.08 8.08 0.29
CA PRO A 182 -10.16 7.31 1.10
C PRO A 182 -8.92 6.88 0.31
N ALA A 183 -9.01 6.57 -0.99
CA ALA A 183 -7.82 6.27 -1.79
C ALA A 183 -6.84 7.46 -1.88
N ALA A 184 -7.36 8.67 -2.09
CA ALA A 184 -6.56 9.90 -2.10
C ALA A 184 -5.94 10.19 -0.72
N ALA A 185 -6.71 10.03 0.35
CA ALA A 185 -6.23 10.22 1.72
C ALA A 185 -5.14 9.19 2.09
N PHE A 186 -5.28 7.94 1.65
CA PHE A 186 -4.24 6.93 1.76
C PHE A 186 -2.97 7.35 1.01
N ALA A 187 -3.06 7.77 -0.25
CA ALA A 187 -1.91 8.19 -1.04
C ALA A 187 -1.15 9.36 -0.39
N PHE A 188 -1.86 10.33 0.18
CA PHE A 188 -1.26 11.43 0.93
C PHE A 188 -0.53 10.96 2.20
N GLY A 189 -1.16 10.06 2.97
CA GLY A 189 -0.54 9.49 4.16
C GLY A 189 0.67 8.59 3.83
N TRP A 190 0.61 7.90 2.69
CA TRP A 190 1.71 7.11 2.15
C TRP A 190 2.91 7.98 1.76
N LEU A 191 2.67 9.08 1.05
CA LEU A 191 3.70 10.07 0.74
C LEU A 191 4.27 10.73 2.00
N SER A 192 3.43 10.97 3.01
CA SER A 192 3.87 11.48 4.31
C SER A 192 4.83 10.52 5.01
N LEU A 193 4.59 9.20 4.94
CA LEU A 193 5.52 8.18 5.44
C LEU A 193 6.86 8.25 4.73
N ALA A 194 6.87 8.24 3.40
CA ALA A 194 8.09 8.33 2.60
C ALA A 194 8.90 9.60 2.90
N THR A 195 8.21 10.74 3.04
CA THR A 195 8.83 12.03 3.38
C THR A 195 9.45 12.03 4.78
N ALA A 196 8.76 11.44 5.76
CA ALA A 196 9.30 11.30 7.10
C ALA A 196 10.57 10.42 7.12
N VAL A 197 10.60 9.35 6.32
CA VAL A 197 11.77 8.48 6.17
C VAL A 197 12.95 9.25 5.58
N GLN A 198 12.74 10.02 4.52
CA GLN A 198 13.80 10.77 3.86
C GLN A 198 14.38 11.88 4.74
N ARG A 199 13.53 12.68 5.42
CA ARG A 199 14.01 13.76 6.30
C ARG A 199 14.87 13.24 7.45
N ALA A 200 14.56 12.05 7.94
CA ALA A 200 15.37 11.40 8.96
C ALA A 200 16.79 11.03 8.47
N ASP A 201 17.01 10.83 7.16
CA ASP A 201 18.37 10.62 6.59
C ASP A 201 19.17 11.92 6.59
N GLU A 202 18.51 13.02 6.22
CA GLU A 202 19.10 14.35 6.11
C GLU A 202 19.59 14.85 7.48
N HIS A 203 18.82 14.61 8.55
CA HIS A 203 19.22 14.97 9.91
C HIS A 203 20.41 14.14 10.41
N ALA A 204 20.42 12.82 10.17
CA ALA A 204 21.50 11.94 10.61
C ALA A 204 22.84 12.29 9.94
N THR A 205 22.81 12.61 8.65
CA THR A 205 24.02 12.99 7.89
C THR A 205 24.57 14.35 8.32
N THR A 206 23.70 15.33 8.63
CA THR A 206 24.12 16.66 9.08
C THR A 206 24.81 16.62 10.45
N GLN A 207 24.34 15.79 11.39
CA GLN A 207 24.95 15.67 12.73
C GLN A 207 26.35 15.05 12.70
N VAL A 208 26.60 14.08 11.82
CA VAL A 208 27.94 13.46 11.68
C VAL A 208 28.94 14.48 11.13
N GLY A 209 28.54 15.29 10.15
CA GLY A 209 29.39 16.32 9.57
C GLY A 209 29.81 17.41 10.56
N SER A 210 28.90 17.87 11.43
CA SER A 210 29.21 18.90 12.42
C SER A 210 30.13 18.41 13.55
N SER A 211 29.99 17.14 13.97
CA SER A 211 30.86 16.53 14.98
C SER A 211 32.31 16.36 14.48
N ALA A 212 32.48 15.94 13.22
CA ALA A 212 33.79 15.83 12.58
C ALA A 212 34.48 17.20 12.41
N ALA A 213 33.71 18.24 12.04
CA ALA A 213 34.25 19.60 11.91
C ALA A 213 34.68 20.21 13.26
N THR A 214 33.99 19.85 14.35
CA THR A 214 34.33 20.32 15.70
C THR A 214 35.60 19.66 16.22
N THR A 215 35.78 18.35 15.97
CA THR A 215 36.97 17.60 16.40
C THR A 215 38.23 17.99 15.63
N ALA A 216 38.13 18.39 14.36
CA ALA A 216 39.28 18.85 13.58
C ALA A 216 39.79 20.26 13.95
N ARG A 217 39.06 21.02 14.78
CA ARG A 217 39.41 22.37 15.22
C ARG A 217 40.00 22.42 16.63
N ALA A 218 40.02 21.29 17.33
CA ALA A 218 40.63 21.13 18.65
C ALA A 218 42.02 20.52 18.50
#